data_AF-A0A534BMT1-F1
#
_entry.id   AF-A0A534BMT1-F1
#
_cell.length_a   1.000
_cell.length_b   1.000
_cell.length_c   1.000
_cell.angle_alpha   90.00
_cell.angle_beta   90.00
_cell.angle_gamma   90.00
#
_symmetry.space_group_name_H-M   'P 1'
#
loop_
_entity.id
_entity.type
_entity.pdbx_description
1 polymer ?
#
loop_
_entity_poly.entity_id
_entity_poly.type
_entity_poly.pdbx_seq_one_letter_code
_entity_poly.pdbx_strand_id
1 'polypeptide(L)'
;GVEVRWLEGRSRDTFENAQFSAPLLKAAGVSRIILVTDGAHAWRAAHEFAGTGLAVVPAPVGLWAPRETGMQRYLPSTAALNRSRSALYELLGDLVRRVLAALHLRRHTAWPARMRRAAAGADGGWRRGVRCPGPRLE
;
A
#
# COMPACT_ATOMS: atom_id res chain seq x y z
N GLY A 1 14.68 -7.83 -18.82
CA GLY A 1 13.61 -7.61 -17.81
C GLY A 1 14.22 -7.77 -16.44
N VAL A 2 13.62 -7.17 -15.41
CA VAL A 2 14.07 -7.34 -14.01
C VAL A 2 13.49 -8.65 -13.47
N GLU A 3 14.32 -9.51 -12.90
CA GLU A 3 13.89 -10.77 -12.28
C GLU A 3 13.29 -10.50 -10.90
N VAL A 4 12.07 -10.97 -10.65
CA VAL A 4 11.38 -10.77 -9.37
C VAL A 4 11.94 -11.74 -8.35
N ARG A 5 12.58 -11.20 -7.31
CA ARG A 5 13.20 -12.01 -6.25
C ARG A 5 12.22 -12.44 -5.15
N TRP A 6 11.21 -11.63 -4.90
CA TRP A 6 10.23 -11.85 -3.84
C TRP A 6 8.83 -11.49 -4.33
N LEU A 7 7.86 -12.32 -3.97
CA LEU A 7 6.46 -12.14 -4.33
C LEU A 7 5.60 -12.29 -3.07
N GLU A 8 4.80 -11.27 -2.77
CA GLU A 8 3.74 -11.30 -1.77
C GLU A 8 2.40 -11.33 -2.51
N GLY A 9 1.55 -12.32 -2.22
CA GLY A 9 0.31 -12.57 -2.97
C GLY A 9 -0.89 -12.97 -2.12
N ARG A 10 -0.80 -12.79 -0.80
CA ARG A 10 -1.87 -13.14 0.15
C ARG A 10 -2.65 -11.92 0.65
N SER A 11 -2.09 -10.73 0.50
CA SER A 11 -2.74 -9.49 0.92
C SER A 11 -3.97 -9.16 0.07
N ARG A 12 -5.00 -8.62 0.73
CA ARG A 12 -6.23 -8.10 0.10
C ARG A 12 -6.27 -6.58 0.07
N ASP A 13 -5.47 -5.96 0.92
CA ASP A 13 -5.33 -4.52 1.00
C ASP A 13 -3.86 -4.10 1.21
N THR A 14 -3.64 -2.79 1.18
CA THR A 14 -2.30 -2.19 1.30
C THR A 14 -1.68 -2.38 2.68
N PHE A 15 -2.50 -2.50 3.73
CA PHE A 15 -2.03 -2.68 5.09
C PHE A 15 -1.52 -4.11 5.32
N GLU A 16 -2.28 -5.10 4.86
CA GLU A 16 -1.86 -6.50 4.83
C GLU A 16 -0.60 -6.68 3.98
N ASN A 17 -0.54 -6.03 2.82
CA ASN A 17 0.65 -6.08 1.96
C ASN A 17 1.90 -5.58 2.71
N ALA A 18 1.79 -4.44 3.38
CA ALA A 18 2.89 -3.92 4.21
C ALA A 18 3.30 -4.93 5.29
N GLN A 19 2.33 -5.47 6.04
CA GLN A 19 2.61 -6.40 7.14
C GLN A 19 3.18 -7.75 6.68
N PHE A 20 2.82 -8.25 5.51
CA PHE A 20 3.31 -9.53 4.98
C PHE A 20 4.63 -9.38 4.23
N SER A 21 4.82 -8.25 3.54
CA SER A 21 6.05 -7.95 2.81
C SER A 21 7.19 -7.58 3.76
N ALA A 22 6.92 -6.87 4.86
CA ALA A 22 7.99 -6.39 5.74
C ALA A 22 8.83 -7.50 6.40
N PRO A 23 8.26 -8.58 6.96
CA PRO A 23 9.04 -9.70 7.47
C PRO A 23 9.86 -10.40 6.39
N LEU A 24 9.29 -10.53 5.18
CA LEU A 24 9.93 -11.19 4.04
C LEU A 24 11.18 -10.40 3.58
N LEU A 25 11.06 -9.06 3.53
CA LEU A 25 12.16 -8.16 3.21
C LEU A 25 13.20 -8.09 4.33
N LYS A 26 12.77 -8.02 5.59
CA LYS A 26 13.68 -8.01 6.75
C LYS A 26 14.48 -9.31 6.89
N ALA A 27 13.86 -10.46 6.62
CA ALA A 27 14.55 -11.75 6.60
C ALA A 27 15.66 -11.79 5.54
N ALA A 28 15.51 -11.01 4.46
CA ALA A 28 16.54 -10.81 3.44
C ALA A 28 17.55 -9.70 3.76
N GLY A 29 17.50 -9.11 4.96
CA GLY A 29 18.38 -8.00 5.35
C GLY A 29 18.02 -6.64 4.74
N VAL A 30 16.83 -6.51 4.14
CA VAL A 30 16.37 -5.26 3.53
C VAL A 30 15.64 -4.43 4.57
N SER A 31 16.17 -3.23 4.85
CA SER A 31 15.60 -2.27 5.79
C SER A 31 15.05 -1.01 5.13
N ARG A 32 15.45 -0.74 3.87
CA ARG A 32 15.05 0.43 3.09
C ARG A 32 14.47 0.02 1.75
N ILE A 33 13.32 0.59 1.39
CA ILE A 33 12.60 0.25 0.15
C ILE A 33 12.21 1.50 -0.63
N ILE A 34 12.13 1.35 -1.95
CA ILE A 34 11.44 2.30 -2.83
C ILE A 34 10.06 1.73 -3.08
N LEU A 35 9.02 2.48 -2.70
CA LEU A 35 7.63 2.07 -2.85
C LEU A 35 7.04 2.68 -4.12
N VAL A 36 6.90 1.85 -5.16
CA VAL A 36 6.28 2.25 -6.43
C VAL A 36 4.81 1.87 -6.40
N THR A 37 3.92 2.87 -6.51
CA THR A 37 2.47 2.68 -6.56
C THR A 37 1.80 3.91 -7.17
N ASP A 38 0.50 3.83 -7.44
CA ASP A 38 -0.28 4.95 -7.95
C ASP A 38 -0.21 6.18 -7.02
N GLY A 39 -0.07 7.37 -7.61
CA GLY A 39 0.07 8.63 -6.90
C GLY A 39 -1.06 8.94 -5.92
N ALA A 40 -2.30 8.56 -6.23
CA ALA A 40 -3.45 8.77 -5.34
C ALA A 40 -3.40 7.91 -4.07
N HIS A 41 -2.61 6.83 -4.07
CA HIS A 41 -2.51 5.89 -2.95
C HIS A 41 -1.11 5.82 -2.33
N ALA A 42 -0.11 6.49 -2.94
CA ALA A 42 1.28 6.45 -2.51
C ALA A 42 1.49 6.94 -1.08
N TRP A 43 0.80 8.01 -0.66
CA TRP A 43 0.94 8.53 0.72
C TRP A 43 0.37 7.57 1.76
N ARG A 44 -0.82 7.03 1.50
CA ARG A 44 -1.43 6.02 2.37
C ARG A 44 -0.54 4.79 2.47
N ALA A 45 -0.09 4.27 1.32
CA ALA A 45 0.76 3.08 1.26
C ALA A 45 2.10 3.31 1.97
N ALA A 46 2.76 4.45 1.73
CA ALA A 46 4.01 4.77 2.39
C ALA A 46 3.88 4.80 3.92
N HIS A 47 2.77 5.32 4.43
CA HIS A 47 2.49 5.32 5.86
C HIS A 47 2.32 3.90 6.42
N GLU A 48 1.55 3.04 5.76
CA GLU A 48 1.37 1.66 6.20
C GLU A 48 2.70 0.88 6.18
N PHE A 49 3.53 1.04 5.14
CA PHE A 49 4.85 0.41 5.05
C PHE A 49 5.84 0.97 6.09
N ALA A 50 5.83 2.28 6.35
CA ALA A 50 6.66 2.89 7.39
C ALA A 50 6.29 2.38 8.79
N GLY A 51 4.99 2.15 9.05
CA GLY A 51 4.48 1.56 10.29
C GLY A 51 5.01 0.15 10.59
N THR A 52 5.53 -0.56 9.59
CA THR A 52 6.17 -1.88 9.78
C THR A 52 7.64 -1.80 10.20
N GLY A 53 8.20 -0.58 10.31
CA GLY A 53 9.61 -0.34 10.65
C GLY A 53 10.56 -0.49 9.46
N LEU A 54 10.07 -0.32 8.23
CA LEU A 54 10.89 -0.15 7.03
C LEU A 54 11.12 1.34 6.76
N ALA A 55 12.30 1.70 6.27
CA ALA A 55 12.56 3.04 5.74
C ALA A 55 12.01 3.13 4.31
N VAL A 56 10.92 3.89 4.14
CA VAL A 56 10.18 3.95 2.87
C VAL A 56 10.52 5.22 2.11
N VAL A 57 10.94 5.07 0.84
CA VAL A 57 11.05 6.17 -0.12
C VAL A 57 9.91 6.03 -1.13
N PRO A 58 8.88 6.89 -1.07
CA PRO A 58 7.75 6.81 -1.98
C PRO A 58 8.13 7.27 -3.39
N ALA A 59 7.73 6.49 -4.39
CA ALA A 59 7.91 6.76 -5.81
C ALA A 59 6.54 6.67 -6.53
N PRO A 60 5.68 7.69 -6.38
CA PRO A 60 4.36 7.71 -6.98
C PRO A 60 4.44 7.71 -8.51
N VAL A 61 3.65 6.86 -9.16
CA VAL A 61 3.47 6.84 -10.62
C VAL A 61 2.09 7.38 -10.99
N GLY A 62 1.94 7.90 -12.21
CA GLY A 62 0.64 8.40 -12.70
C GLY A 62 0.20 9.75 -12.13
N LEU A 63 1.10 10.51 -11.50
CA LEU A 63 0.78 11.84 -10.98
C LEU A 63 0.59 12.83 -12.15
N TRP A 64 -0.64 12.95 -12.65
CA TRP A 64 -1.00 13.92 -13.68
C TRP A 64 -1.52 15.19 -13.03
N ALA A 65 -0.70 16.24 -13.02
CA ALA A 65 -1.13 17.59 -12.68
C ALA A 65 -1.17 18.42 -13.96
N PRO A 66 -2.36 18.64 -14.58
CA PRO A 66 -2.49 19.59 -15.67
C PRO A 66 -2.01 20.95 -15.17
N ARG A 67 -0.92 21.45 -15.74
CA ARG A 67 -0.42 22.80 -15.44
C ARG A 67 -1.23 23.76 -16.29
N GLU A 68 -2.28 24.31 -15.71
CA GLU A 68 -3.06 25.37 -16.36
C GLU A 68 -2.18 26.61 -16.49
N THR A 69 -1.86 26.99 -17.73
CA THR A 69 -1.00 28.12 -18.05
C THR A 69 -1.83 29.36 -18.41
N GLY A 70 -1.39 30.55 -18.00
CA GLY A 70 -2.00 31.83 -18.38
C GLY A 70 -3.24 32.21 -17.56
N MET A 71 -4.06 33.13 -18.10
CA MET A 71 -5.24 33.69 -17.42
C MET A 71 -6.32 32.64 -17.09
N GLN A 72 -6.29 31.48 -17.75
CA GLN A 72 -7.22 30.37 -17.54
C GLN A 72 -7.16 29.80 -16.11
N ARG A 73 -6.03 29.96 -15.39
CA ARG A 73 -5.89 29.53 -13.99
C ARG A 73 -6.80 30.26 -13.00
N TYR A 74 -7.30 31.43 -13.38
CA TYR A 74 -8.16 32.28 -12.55
C TYR A 74 -9.63 32.09 -12.89
N LEU A 75 -9.95 31.36 -13.97
CA LEU A 75 -11.33 31.00 -14.26
C LEU A 75 -11.75 29.81 -13.39
N PRO A 76 -12.98 29.82 -12.87
CA PRO A 76 -13.51 28.69 -12.14
C PRO A 76 -13.64 27.48 -13.08
N SER A 77 -12.92 26.40 -12.78
CA SER A 77 -13.00 25.14 -13.52
C SER A 77 -13.60 24.02 -12.66
N THR A 78 -14.45 23.20 -13.27
CA THR A 78 -15.03 22.00 -12.62
C THR A 78 -13.94 21.02 -12.19
N ALA A 79 -12.85 20.95 -12.96
CA ALA A 79 -11.65 20.17 -12.62
C ALA A 79 -10.92 20.73 -11.38
N ALA A 80 -10.84 22.05 -11.20
CA ALA A 80 -10.30 22.66 -9.99
C ALA A 80 -11.18 22.40 -8.76
N LEU A 81 -12.51 22.50 -8.90
CA LEU A 81 -13.46 22.15 -7.85
C LEU A 81 -13.35 20.68 -7.41
N ASN A 82 -13.26 19.75 -8.37
CA ASN A 82 -13.06 18.33 -8.06
C ASN A 82 -11.72 18.07 -7.38
N ARG A 83 -10.63 18.75 -7.80
CA ARG A 83 -9.33 18.66 -7.12
C ARG A 83 -9.40 19.16 -5.68
N SER A 84 -10.04 20.31 -5.45
CA SER A 84 -10.24 20.85 -4.10
C SER A 84 -11.08 19.92 -3.23
N ARG A 85 -12.14 19.33 -3.79
CA ARG A 85 -12.95 18.30 -3.12
C ARG A 85 -12.07 17.10 -2.73
N SER A 86 -11.35 16.51 -3.66
CA SER A 86 -10.50 15.33 -3.39
C SER A 86 -9.43 15.63 -2.34
N ALA A 87 -8.76 16.77 -2.43
CA ALA A 87 -7.77 17.19 -1.43
C ALA A 87 -8.40 17.32 -0.03
N LEU A 88 -9.60 17.90 0.07
CA LEU A 88 -10.31 18.01 1.34
C LEU A 88 -10.69 16.63 1.90
N TYR A 89 -11.18 15.72 1.06
CA TYR A 89 -11.48 14.35 1.47
C TYR A 89 -10.25 13.61 1.99
N GLU A 90 -9.08 13.78 1.36
CA GLU A 90 -7.84 13.17 1.81
C GLU A 90 -7.36 13.75 3.14
N LEU A 91 -7.41 15.08 3.31
CA LEU A 91 -7.04 15.74 4.56
C LEU A 91 -7.93 15.29 5.72
N LEU A 92 -9.24 15.21 5.49
CA LEU A 92 -10.18 14.69 6.48
C LEU A 92 -9.95 13.21 6.76
N GLY A 93 -9.66 12.42 5.73
CA GLY A 93 -9.32 11.01 5.87
C GLY A 93 -8.06 10.78 6.72
N ASP A 94 -7.02 11.60 6.55
CA ASP A 94 -5.81 11.53 7.38
C ASP A 94 -6.08 11.98 8.82
N LEU A 95 -6.87 13.04 9.01
CA LEU A 95 -7.29 13.48 10.35
C LEU A 95 -8.05 12.38 11.09
N VAL A 96 -9.06 11.78 10.47
CA VAL A 96 -9.84 10.67 11.06
C VAL A 96 -8.94 9.47 11.34
N ARG A 97 -8.02 9.14 10.42
CA ARG A 97 -7.05 8.05 10.59
C ARG A 97 -6.19 8.25 11.84
N ARG A 98 -5.71 9.49 12.08
CA ARG A 98 -4.92 9.87 13.25
C ARG A 98 -5.75 9.83 14.53
N VAL A 99 -6.96 10.36 14.51
CA VAL A 99 -7.88 10.34 15.67
C VAL A 99 -8.23 8.91 16.07
N LEU A 100 -8.58 8.04 15.12
CA LEU A 100 -8.89 6.63 15.40
C LEU A 100 -7.69 5.84 15.93
N ALA A 101 -6.48 6.17 15.47
CA ALA A 101 -5.25 5.59 16.01
C ALA A 101 -4.99 6.09 17.44
N ALA A 102 -5.11 7.39 17.69
CA ALA A 102 -4.92 8.00 19.01
C ALA A 102 -5.91 7.47 20.05
N LEU A 103 -7.16 7.25 19.64
CA LEU A 103 -8.21 6.69 20.50
C LEU A 103 -8.11 5.16 20.67
N HIS A 104 -7.13 4.48 20.03
CA HIS A 104 -6.98 3.02 20.03
C HIS A 104 -8.25 2.26 19.61
N LEU A 105 -9.21 2.96 18.97
CA LEU A 105 -10.46 2.40 18.47
C LEU A 105 -10.28 1.66 17.15
N ARG A 106 -9.06 1.66 16.59
CA ARG A 106 -8.70 0.73 15.51
C ARG A 106 -8.65 -0.69 16.05
N ARG A 107 -9.83 -1.31 16.15
CA ARG A 107 -9.95 -2.74 16.34
C ARG A 107 -9.48 -3.41 15.06
N HIS A 108 -8.27 -3.94 15.08
CA HIS A 108 -7.90 -5.02 14.19
C HIS A 108 -8.90 -6.16 14.42
N THR A 109 -9.64 -6.56 13.40
CA THR A 109 -10.22 -7.91 13.37
C THR A 109 -9.03 -8.88 13.29
N ALA A 110 -8.44 -9.17 14.45
CA ALA A 110 -7.40 -10.17 14.57
C ALA A 110 -7.99 -11.53 14.14
N TRP A 111 -7.25 -12.23 13.29
CA TRP A 111 -7.65 -13.54 12.82
C TRP A 111 -7.81 -14.53 14.01
N PRO A 112 -8.89 -15.34 14.10
CA PRO A 112 -9.07 -16.32 15.18
C PRO A 112 -7.94 -17.34 15.23
N ALA A 113 -7.44 -17.65 16.43
CA ALA A 113 -6.19 -18.38 16.71
C ALA A 113 -5.90 -19.64 15.86
N ARG A 114 -6.93 -20.28 15.28
CA ARG A 114 -6.83 -21.43 14.38
C ARG A 114 -5.96 -21.21 13.12
N MET A 115 -5.89 -20.00 12.53
CA MET A 115 -5.03 -19.80 11.32
C MET A 115 -3.64 -19.25 11.61
N ARG A 116 -3.29 -18.98 12.87
CA ARG A 116 -1.90 -18.73 13.27
C ARG A 116 -1.03 -20.00 13.15
N ARG A 117 -1.60 -21.20 13.33
CA ARG A 117 -0.86 -22.47 13.18
C ARG A 117 -0.56 -22.84 11.73
N ALA A 118 -1.40 -22.46 10.78
CA ALA A 118 -1.17 -22.74 9.36
C ALA A 118 0.00 -21.93 8.77
N ALA A 119 0.25 -20.73 9.30
CA ALA A 119 1.36 -19.88 8.85
C ALA A 119 2.73 -20.28 9.42
N ALA A 120 2.77 -20.95 10.58
CA ALA A 120 4.01 -21.37 11.25
C ALA A 120 4.57 -22.72 10.75
N GLY A 121 3.83 -23.44 9.89
CA GLY A 121 4.23 -24.76 9.37
C GLY A 121 5.02 -24.76 8.06
N ALA A 122 5.39 -23.58 7.52
CA ALA A 122 5.96 -23.46 6.17
C ALA A 122 7.50 -23.31 6.13
N ASP A 123 8.22 -23.70 7.19
CA ASP A 123 9.70 -23.64 7.27
C ASP A 123 10.41 -24.84 6.59
N GLY A 124 9.69 -25.71 5.89
CA GLY A 124 10.25 -26.86 5.18
C GLY A 124 10.34 -26.65 3.67
N GLY A 125 11.46 -26.07 3.20
CA GLY A 125 12.01 -26.29 1.86
C GLY A 125 11.09 -26.11 0.63
N TRP A 126 11.01 -24.89 0.09
CA TRP A 126 10.46 -24.66 -1.25
C TRP A 126 11.58 -24.54 -2.29
N ARG A 127 12.20 -25.67 -2.64
CA ARG A 127 12.97 -25.81 -3.88
C ARG A 127 12.02 -26.20 -5.01
N ARG A 128 12.13 -25.46 -6.13
CA ARG A 128 11.60 -25.73 -7.47
C ARG A 128 10.07 -25.65 -7.65
N GLY A 129 9.67 -24.62 -8.41
CA GLY A 129 8.73 -24.72 -9.52
C GLY A 129 7.36 -25.32 -9.21
N VAL A 130 6.42 -24.49 -8.77
CA VAL A 130 5.00 -24.78 -8.97
C VAL A 130 4.36 -23.59 -9.66
N ARG A 131 4.12 -23.77 -10.96
CA ARG A 131 3.29 -22.92 -11.79
C ARG A 131 1.84 -23.34 -11.51
N CYS A 132 1.00 -22.42 -11.04
CA CYS A 132 -0.43 -22.68 -10.83
C CYS A 132 -1.31 -21.68 -11.61
N PRO A 133 -2.52 -22.09 -12.00
CA PRO A 133 -3.15 -21.68 -13.25
C PRO A 133 -4.04 -20.44 -13.08
N GLY A 134 -4.09 -19.61 -14.13
CA GLY A 134 -4.98 -18.44 -14.18
C GLY A 134 -6.46 -18.85 -14.20
N PRO A 135 -7.36 -18.01 -13.66
CA PRO A 135 -8.79 -18.28 -13.70
C PRO A 135 -9.30 -18.17 -15.14
N ARG A 136 -9.98 -19.23 -15.56
CA ARG A 136 -10.69 -19.37 -16.84
C ARG A 136 -11.89 -18.42 -16.79
N LEU A 137 -11.94 -17.49 -17.74
CA LEU A 137 -13.11 -16.65 -17.97
C LEU A 137 -14.12 -17.47 -18.78
N GLU A 138 -15.28 -17.75 -18.19
CA GLU A 138 -16.54 -17.94 -18.91
C GLU A 138 -17.54 -16.90 -18.40
#